data_AF-A0A952VQS0-F1
#
_entry.id   AF-A0A952VQS0-F1
#
_cell.length_a   1.000
_cell.length_b   1.000
_cell.length_c   1.000
_cell.angle_alpha   90.00
_cell.angle_beta   90.00
_cell.angle_gamma   90.00
#
_symmetry.space_group_name_H-M   'P 1'
#
loop_
_entity.id
_entity.type
_entity.pdbx_description
1 polymer ?
#
loop_
_entity_poly.entity_id
_entity_poly.type
_entity_poly.pdbx_seq_one_letter_code
_entity_poly.pdbx_strand_id
1 'polypeptide(L)'
;MLTKNGPIPGNFVVVAIFLTMLIIHSCTARPILVIHQSDTLSVVLRELPGGYPSITPFHHPYTIPSEAVVDILESLTYEAGAVLPLSKTHPRRVFSQPQAERLAPELAEALSLAPPQQVTAFTIAETDKPDRQTKGFAFVLNDELHLIIEALRRPRYEGEQNTYQQPISTWKLRPTSPQRLYAHRPDGKGAMTNWIITPLR
;
A
#
# COMPACT_ATOMS: atom_id res chain seq x y z
N MET A 1 -79.61 46.73 13.73
CA MET A 1 -79.25 47.00 12.33
C MET A 1 -77.78 46.63 12.13
N LEU A 2 -77.54 45.81 11.11
CA LEU A 2 -76.28 45.47 10.44
C LEU A 2 -75.09 44.85 11.21
N THR A 3 -74.90 43.58 10.85
CA THR A 3 -73.71 42.73 10.79
C THR A 3 -72.45 43.38 10.22
N LYS A 4 -71.25 42.95 10.66
CA LYS A 4 -70.22 42.42 9.75
C LYS A 4 -69.11 41.63 10.48
N ASN A 5 -69.08 40.33 10.20
CA ASN A 5 -67.96 39.43 10.47
C ASN A 5 -66.99 39.42 9.28
N GLY A 6 -65.69 39.36 9.59
CA GLY A 6 -64.62 38.77 8.76
C GLY A 6 -63.72 39.75 7.96
N PRO A 7 -62.53 39.32 7.50
CA PRO A 7 -61.60 38.32 8.06
C PRO A 7 -60.16 38.87 8.21
N ILE A 8 -59.36 38.22 9.06
CA ILE A 8 -57.90 38.39 9.14
C ILE A 8 -57.25 37.58 8.00
N PRO A 9 -56.27 38.14 7.27
CA PRO A 9 -55.18 37.34 6.75
C PRO A 9 -53.87 37.80 7.38
N GLY A 10 -53.28 36.91 8.16
CA GLY A 10 -51.96 37.09 8.75
C GLY A 10 -50.89 37.13 7.64
N ASN A 11 -50.02 38.14 7.74
CA ASN A 11 -48.73 38.16 7.05
C ASN A 11 -47.91 36.96 7.50
N PHE A 12 -47.83 35.92 6.66
CA PHE A 12 -46.78 34.90 6.75
C PHE A 12 -45.79 35.13 5.62
N VAL A 13 -44.81 35.99 5.91
CA VAL A 13 -43.63 36.20 5.09
C VAL A 13 -42.43 35.70 5.90
N VAL A 14 -41.84 34.62 5.41
CA VAL A 14 -40.43 34.21 5.54
C VAL A 14 -40.00 33.66 6.91
N VAL A 15 -39.59 32.39 6.94
CA VAL A 15 -38.18 31.95 7.01
C VAL A 15 -38.18 30.44 6.71
N ALA A 16 -37.69 30.06 5.53
CA ALA A 16 -37.27 28.70 5.23
C ALA A 16 -35.82 28.54 5.70
N ILE A 17 -35.56 27.77 6.75
CA ILE A 17 -34.21 27.27 7.06
C ILE A 17 -34.33 25.81 7.53
N PHE A 18 -34.09 24.91 6.57
CA PHE A 18 -33.21 23.75 6.69
C PHE A 18 -32.92 23.20 8.10
N LEU A 19 -33.49 22.02 8.39
CA LEU A 19 -32.78 21.05 9.22
C LEU A 19 -32.95 19.64 8.62
N THR A 20 -32.51 19.50 7.37
CA THR A 20 -31.94 18.23 6.93
C THR A 20 -30.76 17.95 7.84
N MET A 21 -30.95 17.07 8.83
CA MET A 21 -29.87 16.39 9.53
C MET A 21 -29.11 15.57 8.48
N LEU A 22 -28.22 16.26 7.76
CA LEU A 22 -27.02 15.70 7.19
C LEU A 22 -26.31 15.06 8.37
N ILE A 23 -26.53 13.75 8.53
CA ILE A 23 -25.58 12.89 9.20
C ILE A 23 -24.33 12.98 8.33
N ILE A 24 -23.51 13.99 8.61
CA ILE A 24 -22.13 14.04 8.16
C ILE A 24 -21.52 12.82 8.82
N HIS A 25 -21.55 11.68 8.12
CA HIS A 25 -20.59 10.63 8.37
C HIS A 25 -19.26 11.30 8.09
N SER A 26 -18.66 11.91 9.11
CA SER A 26 -17.28 12.35 9.09
C SER A 26 -16.46 11.09 8.93
N CYS A 27 -16.26 10.70 7.67
CA CYS A 27 -15.22 9.82 7.24
C CYS A 27 -13.93 10.56 7.56
N THR A 28 -13.47 10.46 8.81
CA THR A 28 -12.21 11.02 9.27
C THR A 28 -11.12 10.14 8.69
N ALA A 29 -10.72 10.45 7.45
CA ALA A 29 -9.52 9.85 6.89
C ALA A 29 -8.36 10.16 7.85
N ARG A 30 -7.75 9.12 8.42
CA ARG A 30 -6.63 9.30 9.34
C ARG A 30 -5.49 10.05 8.63
N PRO A 31 -4.78 10.95 9.32
CA PRO A 31 -3.70 11.71 8.71
C PRO A 31 -2.60 10.77 8.22
N ILE A 32 -2.08 11.08 7.03
CA ILE A 32 -0.89 10.44 6.48
C ILE A 32 0.31 11.02 7.23
N LEU A 33 1.08 10.17 7.92
CA LEU A 33 2.32 10.58 8.59
C LEU A 33 3.49 10.30 7.66
N VAL A 34 4.29 11.32 7.36
CA VAL A 34 5.49 11.19 6.51
C VAL A 34 6.67 10.82 7.37
N ILE A 35 7.31 9.69 7.06
CA ILE A 35 8.56 9.24 7.70
C ILE A 35 9.74 9.79 6.90
N HIS A 36 9.71 9.58 5.57
CA HIS A 36 10.72 10.06 4.66
C HIS A 36 10.10 10.55 3.34
N GLN A 37 10.65 11.64 2.79
CA GLN A 37 10.30 12.12 1.47
C GLN A 37 11.51 12.74 0.76
N SER A 38 11.84 12.20 -0.40
CA SER A 38 12.81 12.74 -1.37
C SER A 38 12.34 12.45 -2.80
N ASP A 39 13.12 12.87 -3.79
CA ASP A 39 12.81 12.65 -5.21
C ASP A 39 12.77 11.16 -5.60
N THR A 40 13.48 10.31 -4.85
CA THR A 40 13.65 8.88 -5.19
C THR A 40 13.15 7.93 -4.11
N LEU A 41 12.72 8.44 -2.95
CA LEU A 41 12.23 7.64 -1.85
C LEU A 41 11.08 8.37 -1.13
N SER A 42 9.99 7.65 -0.90
CA SER A 42 8.87 8.10 -0.08
C SER A 42 8.47 6.96 0.84
N VAL A 43 8.38 7.23 2.14
CA VAL A 43 7.91 6.30 3.16
C VAL A 43 6.91 7.04 4.05
N VAL A 44 5.68 6.57 4.07
CA VAL A 44 4.57 7.22 4.78
C VAL A 44 3.70 6.17 5.48
N LEU A 45 3.13 6.54 6.63
CA LEU A 45 2.14 5.74 7.33
C LEU A 45 0.74 6.16 6.90
N ARG A 46 -0.07 5.18 6.52
CA ARG A 46 -1.44 5.40 6.05
C ARG A 46 -2.30 4.15 6.24
N GLU A 47 -3.61 4.28 6.07
CA GLU A 47 -4.49 3.11 6.05
C GLU A 47 -4.21 2.23 4.81
N LEU A 48 -4.37 0.91 4.99
CA LEU A 48 -4.31 -0.02 3.86
C LEU A 48 -5.53 0.24 2.95
N PRO A 49 -5.34 0.50 1.64
CA PRO A 49 -6.45 0.84 0.77
C PRO A 49 -7.43 -0.34 0.61
N GLY A 50 -8.66 -0.04 0.19
CA GLY A 50 -9.65 -1.07 -0.13
C GLY A 50 -9.15 -2.02 -1.23
N GLY A 51 -9.60 -3.29 -1.17
CA GLY A 51 -9.19 -4.35 -2.10
C GLY A 51 -8.23 -5.38 -1.48
N TYR A 52 -7.71 -5.11 -0.29
CA TYR A 52 -7.00 -6.09 0.53
C TYR A 52 -7.93 -6.70 1.60
N PRO A 53 -7.64 -7.93 2.07
CA PRO A 53 -8.39 -8.57 3.14
C PRO A 53 -8.35 -7.74 4.44
N SER A 54 -9.42 -7.80 5.23
CA SER A 54 -9.50 -7.17 6.55
C SER A 54 -8.65 -7.95 7.56
N ILE A 55 -7.40 -7.53 7.70
CA ILE A 55 -6.36 -8.14 8.58
C ILE A 55 -5.97 -7.22 9.74
N THR A 56 -6.70 -6.12 9.93
CA THR A 56 -6.48 -5.20 11.04
C THR A 56 -7.07 -5.76 12.34
N PRO A 57 -6.49 -5.43 13.52
CA PRO A 57 -5.33 -4.57 13.72
C PRO A 57 -3.98 -5.28 13.47
N PHE A 58 -2.96 -4.52 13.09
CA PHE A 58 -1.57 -4.96 12.91
C PHE A 58 -0.82 -4.99 14.24
N HIS A 59 0.25 -5.78 14.33
CA HIS A 59 1.11 -5.88 15.51
C HIS A 59 2.21 -4.80 15.47
N HIS A 60 1.77 -3.54 15.53
CA HIS A 60 2.64 -2.38 15.63
C HIS A 60 2.44 -1.65 16.97
N PRO A 61 3.44 -0.88 17.46
CA PRO A 61 4.77 -0.68 16.88
C PRO A 61 5.62 -1.96 16.93
N TYR A 62 6.52 -2.13 15.97
CA TYR A 62 7.44 -3.27 15.93
C TYR A 62 8.86 -2.79 15.61
N THR A 63 9.82 -3.17 16.46
CA THR A 63 11.24 -2.82 16.24
C THR A 63 11.94 -3.96 15.53
N ILE A 64 12.43 -3.69 14.32
CA ILE A 64 13.25 -4.60 13.54
C ILE A 64 14.58 -3.89 13.21
N PRO A 65 15.74 -4.55 13.37
CA PRO A 65 17.00 -3.95 12.98
C PRO A 65 17.04 -3.68 11.46
N SER A 66 17.66 -2.56 11.06
CA SER A 66 17.71 -2.17 9.65
C SER A 66 18.44 -3.23 8.80
N GLU A 67 19.46 -3.87 9.34
CA GLU A 67 20.19 -4.97 8.67
C GLU A 67 19.28 -6.16 8.35
N ALA A 68 18.39 -6.53 9.27
CA ALA A 68 17.42 -7.60 9.03
C ALA A 68 16.42 -7.21 7.94
N VAL A 69 16.03 -5.92 7.89
CA VAL A 69 15.19 -5.40 6.80
C VAL A 69 15.92 -5.47 5.45
N VAL A 70 17.22 -5.13 5.39
CA VAL A 70 18.02 -5.27 4.15
C VAL A 70 18.01 -6.71 3.68
N ASP A 71 18.35 -7.67 4.54
CA ASP A 71 18.39 -9.10 4.19
C ASP A 71 17.05 -9.58 3.63
N ILE A 72 15.93 -9.16 4.26
CA ILE A 72 14.60 -9.48 3.76
C ILE A 72 14.38 -8.86 2.38
N LEU A 73 14.63 -7.56 2.20
CA LEU A 73 14.41 -6.88 0.91
C LEU A 73 15.26 -7.46 -0.22
N GLU A 74 16.52 -7.84 0.05
CA GLU A 74 17.42 -8.42 -0.95
C GLU A 74 17.04 -9.84 -1.38
N SER A 75 16.50 -10.62 -0.45
CA SER A 75 16.03 -11.98 -0.73
C SER A 75 14.76 -12.02 -1.60
N LEU A 76 14.04 -10.89 -1.73
CA LEU A 76 12.82 -10.82 -2.51
C LEU A 76 13.09 -10.97 -4.00
N THR A 77 12.52 -12.04 -4.56
CA THR A 77 12.56 -12.29 -5.99
C THR A 77 11.17 -12.42 -6.58
N TYR A 78 11.08 -12.25 -7.89
CA TYR A 78 9.86 -12.40 -8.65
C TYR A 78 10.13 -13.02 -10.02
N GLU A 79 9.13 -13.69 -10.55
CA GLU A 79 9.12 -14.20 -11.93
C GLU A 79 8.28 -13.26 -12.79
N ALA A 80 8.92 -12.69 -13.81
CA ALA A 80 8.20 -11.98 -14.86
C ALA A 80 7.48 -12.99 -15.76
N GLY A 81 6.32 -12.62 -16.30
CA GLY A 81 5.61 -13.40 -17.29
C GLY A 81 6.49 -13.63 -18.53
N ALA A 82 6.51 -14.87 -19.00
CA ALA A 82 7.19 -15.24 -20.23
C ALA A 82 6.42 -14.65 -21.42
N VAL A 83 7.08 -13.84 -22.26
CA VAL A 83 6.51 -13.39 -23.54
C VAL A 83 6.47 -14.54 -24.55
N LEU A 84 7.30 -15.58 -24.35
CA LEU A 84 7.41 -16.74 -25.23
C LEU A 84 7.25 -18.06 -24.46
N PRO A 85 6.49 -19.04 -25.00
CA PRO A 85 6.08 -20.28 -24.32
C PRO A 85 7.22 -21.24 -23.93
N LEU A 86 8.45 -20.98 -24.37
CA LEU A 86 9.64 -21.81 -24.08
C LEU A 86 10.75 -21.03 -23.36
N SER A 87 10.52 -19.76 -22.99
CA SER A 87 11.53 -18.98 -22.28
C SER A 87 11.58 -19.38 -20.79
N LYS A 88 12.76 -19.77 -20.32
CA LYS A 88 13.00 -19.97 -18.88
C LYS A 88 12.96 -18.61 -18.19
N THR A 89 11.92 -18.38 -17.39
CA THR A 89 11.80 -17.19 -16.55
C THR A 89 12.77 -17.31 -15.38
N HIS A 90 13.87 -16.57 -15.46
CA HIS A 90 14.83 -16.49 -14.36
C HIS A 90 14.24 -15.59 -13.27
N PRO A 91 14.23 -16.02 -11.99
CA PRO A 91 13.81 -15.16 -10.90
C PRO A 91 14.69 -13.92 -10.85
N ARG A 92 14.06 -12.78 -10.61
CA ARG A 92 14.69 -11.46 -10.62
C ARG A 92 14.48 -10.80 -9.27
N ARG A 93 15.45 -10.03 -8.80
CA ARG A 93 15.30 -9.27 -7.55
C ARG A 93 14.23 -8.19 -7.69
N VAL A 94 13.42 -8.03 -6.65
CA VAL A 94 12.43 -6.95 -6.52
C VAL A 94 13.15 -5.62 -6.31
N PHE A 95 14.10 -5.60 -5.36
CA PHE A 95 14.94 -4.46 -5.04
C PHE A 95 16.37 -4.69 -5.55
N SER A 96 17.03 -3.66 -6.05
CA SER A 96 18.50 -3.68 -6.13
C SER A 96 19.10 -3.48 -4.73
N GLN A 97 20.35 -3.90 -4.53
CA GLN A 97 21.04 -3.70 -3.24
C GLN A 97 21.02 -2.22 -2.79
N PRO A 98 21.34 -1.23 -3.65
CA PRO A 98 21.24 0.19 -3.27
C PRO A 98 19.81 0.67 -2.97
N GLN A 99 18.78 -0.03 -3.48
CA GLN A 99 17.39 0.23 -3.09
C GLN A 99 17.11 -0.35 -1.70
N ALA A 100 17.54 -1.58 -1.43
CA ALA A 100 17.37 -2.23 -0.14
C ALA A 100 18.05 -1.42 0.99
N GLU A 101 19.31 -1.04 0.81
CA GLU A 101 20.09 -0.27 1.78
C GLU A 101 19.47 1.11 2.09
N ARG A 102 18.85 1.77 1.11
CA ARG A 102 18.18 3.06 1.30
C ARG A 102 16.79 2.93 1.91
N LEU A 103 16.02 1.91 1.52
CA LEU A 103 14.66 1.72 2.01
C LEU A 103 14.64 1.16 3.43
N ALA A 104 15.58 0.29 3.77
CA ALA A 104 15.61 -0.44 5.04
C ALA A 104 15.56 0.44 6.29
N PRO A 105 16.38 1.50 6.46
CA PRO A 105 16.35 2.31 7.67
C PRO A 105 15.01 3.04 7.83
N GLU A 106 14.49 3.61 6.74
CA GLU A 106 13.20 4.32 6.75
C GLU A 106 12.03 3.37 7.00
N LEU A 107 12.11 2.15 6.48
CA LEU A 107 11.11 1.11 6.71
C LEU A 107 11.15 0.62 8.17
N ALA A 108 12.34 0.41 8.73
CA ALA A 108 12.51 0.03 10.14
C ALA A 108 11.95 1.10 11.07
N GLU A 109 12.26 2.37 10.81
CA GLU A 109 11.71 3.51 11.55
C GLU A 109 10.18 3.56 11.44
N ALA A 110 9.64 3.46 10.22
CA ALA A 110 8.20 3.48 9.99
C ALA A 110 7.47 2.35 10.73
N LEU A 111 7.99 1.12 10.73
CA LEU A 111 7.40 -0.01 11.45
C LEU A 111 7.44 0.17 12.98
N SER A 112 8.45 0.90 13.49
CA SER A 112 8.58 1.23 14.91
C SER A 112 7.64 2.36 15.37
N LEU A 113 7.16 3.19 14.44
CA LEU A 113 6.26 4.32 14.70
C LEU A 113 4.81 4.05 14.28
N ALA A 114 4.58 3.02 13.44
CA ALA A 114 3.27 2.70 12.89
C ALA A 114 2.24 2.43 14.01
N PRO A 115 1.04 3.04 13.96
CA PRO A 115 -0.06 2.59 14.81
C PRO A 115 -0.68 1.29 14.28
N PRO A 116 -1.38 0.49 15.11
CA PRO A 116 -1.97 -0.80 14.71
C PRO A 116 -2.99 -0.74 13.56
N GLN A 117 -3.41 0.44 13.11
CA GLN A 117 -4.38 0.60 12.02
C GLN A 117 -3.75 1.12 10.71
N GLN A 118 -2.47 1.44 10.73
CA GLN A 118 -1.76 1.94 9.56
C GLN A 118 -0.71 0.93 9.11
N VAL A 119 -0.42 0.99 7.82
CA VAL A 119 0.67 0.29 7.17
C VAL A 119 1.71 1.30 6.71
N THR A 120 2.94 0.85 6.55
CA THR A 120 3.97 1.64 5.90
C THR A 120 3.82 1.53 4.39
N ALA A 121 3.43 2.60 3.72
CA ALA A 121 3.46 2.71 2.27
C ALA A 121 4.82 3.25 1.83
N PHE A 122 5.43 2.58 0.86
CA PHE A 122 6.74 2.99 0.34
C PHE A 122 6.72 3.12 -1.18
N THR A 123 7.57 4.00 -1.69
CA THR A 123 7.92 4.12 -3.09
C THR A 123 9.41 4.40 -3.18
N ILE A 124 10.15 3.61 -3.95
CA ILE A 124 11.59 3.79 -4.15
C ILE A 124 11.93 3.69 -5.63
N ALA A 125 12.78 4.60 -6.11
CA ALA A 125 13.32 4.62 -7.46
C ALA A 125 14.85 4.53 -7.44
N GLU A 126 15.46 4.05 -8.52
CA GLU A 126 16.91 4.18 -8.72
C GLU A 126 17.29 5.63 -8.98
N THR A 127 18.38 6.09 -8.37
CA THR A 127 18.85 7.49 -8.49
C THR A 127 19.29 7.82 -9.91
N ASP A 128 19.94 6.86 -10.57
CA ASP A 128 20.43 6.93 -11.95
C ASP A 128 19.35 6.53 -12.97
N LYS A 129 18.29 5.85 -12.53
CA LYS A 129 17.21 5.33 -13.38
C LYS A 129 15.86 5.49 -12.69
N PRO A 130 15.30 6.72 -12.64
CA PRO A 130 14.06 7.00 -11.91
C PRO A 130 12.86 6.20 -12.44
N ASP A 131 12.93 5.77 -13.71
CA ASP A 131 11.97 4.87 -14.35
C ASP A 131 11.88 3.48 -13.70
N ARG A 132 12.93 3.05 -12.99
CA ARG A 132 12.92 1.82 -12.19
C ARG A 132 12.39 2.11 -10.79
N GLN A 133 11.07 2.06 -10.66
CA GLN A 133 10.36 2.35 -9.42
C GLN A 133 9.66 1.10 -8.86
N THR A 134 9.81 0.88 -7.55
CA THR A 134 9.08 -0.13 -6.78
C THR A 134 8.16 0.58 -5.79
N LYS A 135 6.90 0.17 -5.74
CA LYS A 135 5.91 0.68 -4.78
C LYS A 135 5.24 -0.46 -4.05
N GLY A 136 4.96 -0.28 -2.76
CA GLY A 136 4.31 -1.29 -1.96
C GLY A 136 3.88 -0.85 -0.57
N PHE A 137 3.47 -1.84 0.21
CA PHE A 137 3.14 -1.72 1.64
C PHE A 137 3.96 -2.69 2.47
N ALA A 138 4.27 -2.30 3.70
CA ALA A 138 4.87 -3.12 4.73
C ALA A 138 4.13 -2.97 6.05
N PHE A 139 3.92 -4.09 6.74
CA PHE A 139 3.38 -4.11 8.09
C PHE A 139 3.74 -5.42 8.78
N VAL A 140 3.62 -5.45 10.11
CA VAL A 140 3.91 -6.64 10.93
C VAL A 140 2.62 -7.21 11.49
N LEU A 141 2.47 -8.52 11.40
CA LEU A 141 1.36 -9.26 11.98
C LEU A 141 1.90 -10.63 12.44
N ASN A 142 1.56 -11.04 13.66
CA ASN A 142 1.96 -12.33 14.25
C ASN A 142 3.47 -12.64 14.17
N ASP A 143 4.34 -11.67 14.44
CA ASP A 143 5.81 -11.80 14.31
C ASP A 143 6.28 -12.14 12.88
N GLU A 144 5.46 -11.83 11.88
CA GLU A 144 5.80 -11.94 10.46
C GLU A 144 5.77 -10.55 9.81
N LEU A 145 6.75 -10.27 8.94
CA LEU A 145 6.74 -9.10 8.07
C LEU A 145 5.94 -9.41 6.81
N HIS A 146 4.89 -8.64 6.59
CA HIS A 146 4.06 -8.69 5.40
C HIS A 146 4.50 -7.60 4.43
N LEU A 147 4.86 -7.99 3.21
CA LEU A 147 5.22 -7.08 2.13
C LEU A 147 4.29 -7.28 0.94
N ILE A 148 3.64 -6.19 0.52
CA ILE A 148 2.76 -6.15 -0.65
C ILE A 148 3.42 -5.28 -1.70
N ILE A 149 3.68 -5.82 -2.89
CA ILE A 149 4.24 -5.08 -4.01
C ILE A 149 3.11 -4.64 -4.94
N GLU A 150 2.84 -3.34 -5.01
CA GLU A 150 1.79 -2.78 -5.88
C GLU A 150 2.28 -2.53 -7.30
N ALA A 151 3.52 -2.09 -7.44
CA ALA A 151 4.08 -1.76 -8.75
C ALA A 151 5.56 -2.10 -8.83
N LEU A 152 5.93 -2.72 -9.95
CA LEU A 152 7.31 -2.91 -10.40
C LEU A 152 7.45 -2.26 -11.77
N ARG A 153 8.03 -1.06 -11.79
CA ARG A 153 8.39 -0.37 -13.03
C ARG A 153 9.83 -0.72 -13.37
N ARG A 154 10.07 -1.01 -14.65
CA ARG A 154 11.41 -1.21 -15.17
C ARG A 154 11.66 -0.33 -16.39
N PRO A 155 12.93 0.06 -16.62
CA PRO A 155 13.40 0.35 -17.96
C PRO A 155 13.35 -0.95 -18.77
N ARG A 156 12.83 -0.91 -20.01
CA ARG A 156 13.11 -1.99 -20.97
C ARG A 156 14.57 -1.91 -21.42
N TYR A 157 15.07 -3.00 -21.98
CA TYR A 157 16.45 -3.20 -22.42
C TYR A 157 17.08 -1.96 -23.09
N GLU A 158 18.42 -1.84 -22.99
CA GLU A 158 19.22 -0.86 -23.75
C GLU A 158 18.78 -0.86 -25.23
N GLY A 159 18.04 0.17 -25.63
CA GLY A 159 17.50 0.33 -26.98
C GLY A 159 16.05 0.85 -27.07
N GLU A 160 15.20 0.69 -26.06
CA GLU A 160 13.83 1.25 -26.06
C GLU A 160 13.72 2.46 -25.11
N GLN A 161 13.38 3.62 -25.67
CA GLN A 161 13.32 4.92 -24.96
C GLN A 161 12.11 5.10 -24.02
N ASN A 162 11.24 4.09 -23.85
CA ASN A 162 9.98 4.24 -23.09
C ASN A 162 9.83 3.23 -21.94
N THR A 163 9.45 3.75 -20.77
CA THR A 163 9.16 3.00 -19.54
C THR A 163 7.83 2.25 -19.64
N TYR A 164 7.80 0.96 -19.25
CA TYR A 164 6.57 0.16 -19.24
C TYR A 164 6.24 -0.30 -17.80
N GLN A 165 5.02 0.00 -17.35
CA GLN A 165 4.49 -0.56 -16.10
C GLN A 165 4.11 -2.02 -16.34
N GLN A 166 4.68 -2.97 -15.59
CA GLN A 166 4.22 -4.36 -15.64
C GLN A 166 2.94 -4.49 -14.79
N PRO A 167 1.77 -4.80 -15.39
CA PRO A 167 0.58 -5.08 -14.61
C PRO A 167 0.86 -6.22 -13.61
N ILE A 168 0.30 -6.15 -12.40
CA ILE A 168 0.50 -7.19 -11.37
C ILE A 168 0.19 -8.60 -11.91
N SER A 169 -0.80 -8.73 -12.80
CA SER A 169 -1.17 -10.01 -13.45
C SER A 169 -0.06 -10.63 -14.33
N THR A 170 0.95 -9.85 -14.69
CA THR A 170 2.04 -10.28 -15.58
C THR A 170 3.30 -10.71 -14.82
N TRP A 171 3.29 -10.71 -13.49
CA TRP A 171 4.41 -11.19 -12.69
C TRP A 171 3.94 -11.75 -11.34
N LYS A 172 4.79 -12.50 -10.67
CA LYS A 172 4.50 -13.07 -9.35
C LYS A 172 5.74 -13.07 -8.48
N LEU A 173 5.60 -12.74 -7.20
CA LEU A 173 6.64 -12.95 -6.21
C LEU A 173 6.96 -14.44 -6.11
N ARG A 174 8.24 -14.73 -5.99
CA ARG A 174 8.74 -16.09 -5.81
C ARG A 174 9.28 -16.18 -4.39
N PRO A 175 8.57 -16.87 -3.48
CA PRO A 175 9.05 -17.03 -2.12
C PRO A 175 10.34 -17.85 -2.10
N THR A 176 11.27 -17.44 -1.25
CA THR A 176 12.46 -18.22 -0.89
C THR A 176 12.38 -18.55 0.59
N SER A 177 12.74 -19.77 1.01
CA SER A 177 12.63 -20.17 2.44
C SER A 177 13.35 -19.15 3.34
N PRO A 178 12.71 -18.62 4.41
CA PRO A 178 11.45 -19.06 5.03
C PRO A 178 10.16 -18.34 4.55
N GLN A 179 10.23 -17.57 3.47
CA GLN A 179 9.11 -16.78 2.95
C GLN A 179 7.97 -17.63 2.40
N ARG A 180 6.76 -17.06 2.42
CA ARG A 180 5.55 -17.66 1.84
C ARG A 180 4.66 -16.60 1.20
N LEU A 181 3.87 -16.98 0.21
CA LEU A 181 2.84 -16.10 -0.34
C LEU A 181 1.64 -16.02 0.60
N TYR A 182 0.96 -14.89 0.62
CA TYR A 182 -0.33 -14.79 1.30
C TYR A 182 -1.40 -15.58 0.54
N ALA A 183 -2.08 -16.49 1.25
CA ALA A 183 -3.24 -17.20 0.74
C ALA A 183 -4.51 -16.58 1.34
N HIS A 184 -5.49 -16.25 0.49
CA HIS A 184 -6.75 -15.65 0.92
C HIS A 184 -7.60 -16.57 1.82
N ARG A 185 -7.29 -17.86 1.90
CA ARG A 185 -8.01 -18.87 2.69
C ARG A 185 -7.11 -20.01 3.17
N PRO A 186 -7.54 -20.77 4.21
CA PRO A 186 -6.83 -21.96 4.69
C PRO A 186 -6.65 -23.08 3.66
N ASP A 187 -7.45 -23.08 2.57
CA ASP A 187 -7.45 -24.09 1.50
C ASP A 187 -6.56 -23.73 0.29
N GLY A 188 -5.83 -22.61 0.35
CA GLY A 188 -4.84 -22.23 -0.67
C GLY A 188 -5.40 -21.78 -2.02
N LYS A 189 -6.73 -21.72 -2.21
CA LYS A 189 -7.32 -21.19 -3.45
C LYS A 189 -7.36 -19.67 -3.42
N GLY A 190 -6.62 -19.03 -4.35
CA GLY A 190 -6.58 -17.57 -4.51
C GLY A 190 -5.44 -16.89 -3.76
N ALA A 191 -4.19 -17.37 -3.93
CA ALA A 191 -3.01 -16.69 -3.40
C ALA A 191 -2.80 -15.33 -4.08
N MET A 192 -2.52 -14.30 -3.28
CA MET A 192 -2.13 -12.99 -3.80
C MET A 192 -0.66 -13.06 -4.22
N THR A 193 -0.41 -13.08 -5.53
CA THR A 193 0.92 -13.29 -6.10
C THR A 193 1.89 -12.15 -5.83
N ASN A 194 1.40 -11.01 -5.35
CA ASN A 194 2.17 -9.82 -5.03
C ASN A 194 2.33 -9.56 -3.53
N TRP A 195 1.89 -10.50 -2.68
CA TRP A 195 1.98 -10.38 -1.23
C TRP A 195 2.78 -11.55 -0.66
N ILE A 196 3.93 -11.22 -0.08
CA ILE A 196 4.86 -12.14 0.55
C ILE A 196 4.95 -11.89 2.05
N ILE A 197 5.19 -12.97 2.79
CA ILE A 197 5.27 -13.00 4.23
C ILE A 197 6.60 -13.61 4.60
N THR A 198 7.33 -12.93 5.48
CA THR A 198 8.64 -13.37 5.96
C THR A 198 8.59 -13.45 7.48
N PRO A 199 8.83 -14.63 8.08
CA PRO A 199 8.98 -14.76 9.53
C PRO A 199 10.12 -13.88 10.05
N LEU A 200 9.91 -13.24 11.21
CA LEU A 200 10.93 -12.43 11.89
C LEU A 200 11.66 -13.21 13.00
N ARG A 201 11.31 -14.48 13.19
CA ARG A 201 11.89 -15.42 14.17
C ARG A 201 12.13 -16.79 13.55
#